data_AF-A0A258KAG1-F1
#
_entry.id   AF-A0A258KAG1-F1
#
_cell.length_a   1.000
_cell.length_b   1.000
_cell.length_c   1.000
_cell.angle_alpha   90.00
_cell.angle_beta   90.00
_cell.angle_gamma   90.00
#
_symmetry.space_group_name_H-M   'P 1'
#
loop_
_entity.id
_entity.type
_entity.pdbx_description
1 polymer ?
#
loop_
_entity_poly.entity_id
_entity_poly.type
_entity_poly.pdbx_seq_one_letter_code
_entity_poly.pdbx_strand_id
1 'polypeptide(L)' 'MRHQWVIDILLDLQSYAEVNDLPQTAGRVEELLAVARLEIRGSGATGDADEPDPSGFQACGRAH' A
#
# COMPACT_ATOMS: atom_id res chain seq x y z
N MET A 1 -8.91 2.71 -2.58
CA MET A 1 -8.12 2.80 -1.32
C MET A 1 -7.73 1.44 -0.72
N ARG A 2 -8.61 0.42 -0.67
CA ARG A 2 -8.33 -0.89 -0.02
C ARG A 2 -7.21 -1.74 -0.65
N HIS A 3 -6.61 -1.34 -1.76
CA HIS A 3 -5.50 -2.07 -2.37
C HIS A 3 -4.18 -1.29 -2.34
N GLN A 4 -4.16 -0.05 -1.86
CA GLN A 4 -2.92 0.73 -1.78
C GLN A 4 -2.02 0.21 -0.64
N TRP A 5 -2.61 -0.16 0.50
CA TRP A 5 -1.88 -0.65 1.68
C TRP A 5 -1.02 -1.89 1.41
N VAL A 6 -1.43 -2.77 0.49
CA VAL A 6 -0.63 -3.96 0.16
C VAL A 6 0.63 -3.58 -0.61
N ILE A 7 0.58 -2.53 -1.44
CA ILE A 7 1.78 -2.02 -2.13
C ILE A 7 2.76 -1.44 -1.11
N ASP A 8 2.25 -0.69 -0.13
CA ASP A 8 3.08 -0.07 0.91
C ASP A 8 3.79 -1.14 1.74
N ILE A 9 3.09 -2.19 2.16
CA ILE A 9 3.70 -3.32 2.89
C ILE A 9 4.76 -4.05 2.05
N LEU A 10 4.50 -4.25 0.76
CA LEU A 10 5.47 -4.91 -0.11
C LEU A 10 6.73 -4.05 -0.31
N LEU A 11 6.60 -2.72 -0.36
CA LEU A 11 7.75 -1.81 -0.40
C LEU A 11 8.56 -1.83 0.90
N ASP A 12 7.88 -1.86 2.05
CA ASP A 12 8.53 -2.00 3.36
C ASP A 12 9.27 -3.33 3.47
N LEU A 13 8.65 -4.42 2.99
CA LEU A 13 9.26 -5.75 3.00
C LEU A 13 10.47 -5.84 2.06
N GLN A 14 10.40 -5.19 0.89
CA GLN A 14 11.54 -5.08 -0.03
C GLN A 14 12.70 -4.35 0.64
N SER A 15 12.43 -3.17 1.21
CA SER A 15 13.42 -2.35 1.90
C SER A 15 14.06 -3.12 3.06
N TYR A 16 13.25 -3.84 3.85
CA TYR A 16 13.74 -4.71 4.91
C TYR A 16 14.66 -5.81 4.36
N ALA A 17 14.27 -6.49 3.28
CA ALA A 17 15.06 -7.57 2.70
C ALA A 17 16.42 -7.07 2.15
N GLU A 18 16.45 -5.89 1.54
CA GLU A 18 17.68 -5.25 1.03
C GLU A 18 18.64 -4.90 2.16
N VAL A 19 18.14 -4.30 3.25
CA VAL A 19 18.95 -3.89 4.41
C VAL A 19 19.54 -5.10 5.16
N ASN A 20 18.90 -6.26 5.08
CA ASN A 20 19.30 -7.47 5.82
C ASN A 20 20.01 -8.52 4.95
N ASP A 21 20.50 -8.15 3.76
CA ASP A 21 21.19 -9.07 2.84
C ASP A 21 20.37 -10.34 2.52
N LEU A 22 19.06 -10.17 2.28
CA LEU A 22 18.14 -11.24 1.89
C LEU A 22 17.78 -11.13 0.39
N PRO A 23 18.73 -11.38 -0.53
CA PRO A 23 18.57 -11.05 -1.96
C PRO A 23 17.47 -11.87 -2.64
N GLN A 24 17.26 -13.11 -2.22
CA GLN A 24 16.18 -13.94 -2.77
C GLN A 24 14.81 -13.39 -2.38
N THR A 25 14.66 -12.93 -1.14
CA THR A 25 13.40 -12.33 -0.67
C THR A 25 13.14 -11.02 -1.39
N ALA A 26 14.14 -10.14 -1.52
CA ALA A 26 14.01 -8.88 -2.25
C ALA A 26 13.55 -9.10 -3.70
N GLY A 27 14.15 -10.07 -4.42
CA GLY A 27 13.74 -10.39 -5.79
C GLY A 27 12.31 -10.93 -5.89
N ARG A 28 11.89 -11.79 -4.96
CA ARG A 28 10.50 -12.30 -4.93
C ARG A 28 9.48 -11.21 -4.62
N VAL A 29 9.83 -10.26 -3.76
CA VAL A 29 8.97 -9.13 -3.43
C VAL A 29 8.85 -8.17 -4.62
N GLU A 30 9.92 -7.97 -5.38
CA GLU A 30 9.88 -7.20 -6.63
C GLU A 30 8.93 -7.82 -7.67
N GLU A 31 9.03 -9.15 -7.89
CA GLU A 31 8.11 -9.89 -8.76
C GLU A 31 6.65 -9.70 -8.31
N LEU A 32 6.40 -9.81 -7.00
CA LEU A 32 5.07 -9.67 -6.41
C LEU A 32 4.52 -8.25 -6.51
N LEU A 33 5.37 -7.22 -6.36
CA LEU A 33 5.01 -5.82 -6.57
C LEU A 33 4.53 -5.56 -7.99
N ALA A 34 5.18 -6.16 -9.00
CA ALA A 34 4.78 -6.04 -10.39
C ALA A 34 3.39 -6.65 -10.64
N VAL A 35 3.13 -7.83 -10.06
CA VAL A 35 1.82 -8.51 -10.13
C VAL A 35 0.74 -7.67 -9.44
N ALA A 36 0.96 -7.24 -8.20
CA ALA A 36 -0.01 -6.46 -7.44
C ALA A 36 -0.40 -5.16 -8.17
N ARG A 37 0.57 -4.45 -8.76
CA ARG A 37 0.28 -3.25 -9.57
C ARG A 37 -0.60 -3.53 -10.78
N LEU A 38 -0.38 -4.67 -11.45
CA LEU A 38 -1.19 -5.09 -12.60
C LEU A 38 -2.62 -5.42 -12.17
N GLU A 39 -2.79 -6.19 -11.10
CA GLU A 39 -4.11 -6.60 -10.58
C GLU A 39 -4.93 -5.40 -10.11
N ILE A 40 -4.30 -4.46 -9.40
CA ILE A 40 -4.96 -3.25 -8.90
C ILE A 40 -5.38 -2.34 -10.05
N ARG A 41 -4.52 -2.17 -11.07
CA ARG A 41 -4.86 -1.40 -12.27
C ARG A 41 -6.02 -2.05 -13.04
N GLY A 42 -6.05 -3.38 -13.14
CA GLY A 42 -7.16 -4.12 -13.76
C GLY A 42 -8.46 -4.04 -12.96
N SER A 43 -8.38 -3.90 -11.63
CA SER A 43 -9.54 -3.80 -10.75
C SER A 43 -10.20 -2.41 -10.75
N GLY A 44 -9.45 -1.35 -11.13
CA GLY A 44 -9.94 0.03 -11.17
C GLY A 44 -10.85 0.40 -12.35
N ALA A 45 -11.15 -0.52 -13.27
CA ALA A 45 -12.04 -0.26 -14.41
C ALA A 45 -13.54 -0.37 -14.06
N THR A 46 -13.89 -0.78 -12.85
CA THR A 46 -15.29 -0.95 -12.43
C THR A 46 -15.53 -0.28 -11.09
N GLY A 47 -15.92 0.99 -11.15
CA GLY A 47 -16.72 1.69 -10.14
C GLY A 47 -16.08 1.93 -8.79
N ASP A 48 -15.68 3.17 -8.55
CA ASP A 48 -15.92 3.81 -7.25
C ASP A 48 -16.12 5.30 -7.52
N ALA A 49 -17.38 5.72 -7.52
CA ALA A 49 -17.74 7.12 -7.40
C ALA A 49 -17.36 7.56 -5.99
N ASP A 50 -16.41 8.48 -5.96
CA ASP A 50 -15.86 9.17 -4.81
C ASP A 50 -16.96 9.98 -4.10
N GLU A 51 -17.23 9.69 -2.84
CA GLU A 51 -17.75 10.69 -1.89
C GLU A 51 -16.89 10.63 -0.62
N PRO A 52 -16.04 11.65 -0.35
CA PRO A 52 -15.27 11.70 0.87
C PRO A 52 -16.12 12.27 2.02
N ASP A 53 -16.30 11.49 3.09
CA ASP A 53 -16.77 12.00 4.40
C ASP A 53 -15.61 12.75 5.09
N PRO A 54 -15.72 14.07 5.31
CA PRO A 54 -14.67 14.85 5.94
C PRO A 54 -14.60 14.73 7.48
N SER A 55 -15.37 13.86 8.14
CA SER A 55 -15.52 13.91 9.60
C SER A 55 -14.63 12.97 10.44
N GLY A 56 -13.54 12.41 9.89
CA GLY A 56 -12.70 11.42 10.60
C GLY A 56 -11.50 11.95 11.38
N PHE A 57 -11.06 13.20 11.15
CA PHE A 57 -9.84 13.73 11.80
C PHE A 57 -10.18 14.64 12.98
N GLN A 58 -10.86 14.11 14.01
CA GLN A 58 -10.89 14.79 15.31
C GLN A 58 -9.53 14.61 15.98
N ALA A 59 -8.73 15.66 15.84
CA ALA A 59 -7.45 15.88 16.47
C ALA A 59 -7.49 15.58 17.98
N CYS A 60 -6.49 14.82 18.43
CA CYS A 60 -5.99 14.93 19.79
C CYS A 60 -5.63 16.41 20.06
N GLY A 61 -6.41 17.11 20.90
CA GLY A 61 -6.20 18.51 21.22
C GLY A 61 -6.90 18.93 22.51
N ARG A 62 -6.10 19.12 23.55
CA ARG A 62 -6.43 19.40 24.95
C ARG A 62 -6.64 20.91 25.21
N ALA A 63 -7.35 21.18 26.32
CA ALA A 63 -7.39 22.39 27.16
C ALA A 63 -8.33 23.56 26.77
N HIS A 64 -9.36 23.79 27.58
CA HIS A 64 -9.36 24.84 28.62
C HIS A 64 -10.36 24.52 29.73
#